data_AF-A0A7Z9GAD7-F1
#
_entry.id   AF-A0A7Z9GAD7-F1
#
_cell.length_a   1.000
_cell.length_b   1.000
_cell.length_c   1.000
_cell.angle_alpha   90.00
_cell.angle_beta   90.00
_cell.angle_gamma   90.00
#
_symmetry.space_group_name_H-M   'P 1'
#
loop_
_entity.id
_entity.type
_entity.pdbx_description
1 polymer ?
#
loop_
_entity_poly.entity_id
_entity_poly.type
_entity_poly.pdbx_seq_one_letter_code
_entity_poly.pdbx_strand_id
1 'polypeptide(L)'
;MKFLTVSTLAFLFVCTSVIAAAPVDRVLERENKQFGVTVEAQPLVDDLTYLRRVSIDLIGRIPTSGEIDEYLSWPASIRRQDVVEKLINDEHFADRWTVFFADMLRLRSNVTGGSALIAFIHNSI
;
A
#
# COMPACT_ATOMS: atom_id res chain seq x y z
N MET A 1 -46.22 37.88 11.30
CA MET A 1 -46.34 37.45 12.71
C MET A 1 -45.38 36.29 12.96
N LYS A 2 -44.40 36.48 13.87
CA LYS A 2 -43.54 35.51 14.60
C LYS A 2 -42.53 34.69 13.73
N PHE A 3 -41.27 35.10 13.60
CA PHE A 3 -40.12 34.85 14.50
C PHE A 3 -40.03 33.41 15.06
N LEU A 4 -39.06 32.61 14.57
CA LEU A 4 -38.06 31.97 15.44
C LEU A 4 -36.82 31.52 14.65
N THR A 5 -35.68 32.01 15.12
CA THR A 5 -34.30 31.75 14.71
C THR A 5 -33.71 30.51 15.39
N VAL A 6 -32.55 30.10 14.87
CA VAL A 6 -31.45 29.33 15.51
C VAL A 6 -31.51 27.81 15.37
N SER A 7 -30.66 27.28 14.48
CA SER A 7 -29.89 26.06 14.76
C SER A 7 -28.58 26.07 13.97
N THR A 8 -27.68 26.99 14.31
CA THR A 8 -26.24 26.78 14.20
C THR A 8 -25.85 25.74 15.24
N LEU A 9 -25.30 24.59 14.85
CA LEU A 9 -23.93 24.16 15.23
C LEU A 9 -23.65 22.73 14.79
N ALA A 10 -22.41 22.53 14.33
CA ALA A 10 -21.61 21.31 14.44
C ALA A 10 -22.06 20.10 13.57
N PHE A 11 -21.20 19.43 12.81
CA PHE A 11 -19.76 19.34 12.89
C PHE A 11 -19.29 18.81 11.53
N LEU A 12 -18.42 19.56 10.85
CA LEU A 12 -17.52 19.02 9.84
C LEU A 12 -16.68 17.94 10.54
N PHE A 13 -17.06 16.68 10.40
CA PHE A 13 -16.15 15.57 10.64
C PHE A 13 -15.68 15.05 9.30
N VAL A 14 -14.97 15.91 8.55
CA VAL A 14 -13.95 15.39 7.65
C VAL A 14 -12.89 14.84 8.59
N CYS A 15 -12.97 13.53 8.83
CA CYS A 15 -11.94 12.82 9.55
C CYS A 15 -10.71 12.76 8.64
N THR A 16 -9.98 13.86 8.50
CA THR A 16 -8.62 13.83 7.99
C THR A 16 -7.76 13.21 9.08
N SER A 17 -7.70 11.89 9.10
CA SER A 17 -6.59 11.18 9.72
C SER A 17 -5.34 11.51 8.90
N VAL A 18 -4.70 12.65 9.19
CA VAL A 18 -3.34 12.93 8.73
C VAL A 18 -2.42 12.02 9.54
N ILE A 19 -2.30 10.76 9.10
CA ILE A 19 -1.34 9.80 9.62
C ILE A 19 -0.10 9.86 8.73
N ALA A 20 0.88 10.63 9.21
CA ALA A 20 2.33 10.54 8.98
C ALA A 20 2.84 9.94 7.65
N ALA A 21 2.71 10.71 6.56
CA ALA A 21 3.67 10.71 5.44
C ALA A 21 4.49 12.03 5.39
N ALA A 22 4.46 12.80 6.49
CA ALA A 22 4.95 14.18 6.56
C ALA A 22 6.39 14.43 6.05
N PRO A 23 7.39 13.53 6.20
CA PRO A 23 8.72 13.80 5.65
C PRO A 23 8.76 13.78 4.12
N VAL A 24 8.18 12.75 3.49
CA VAL A 24 8.18 12.59 2.03
C VAL A 24 7.25 13.61 1.40
N ASP A 25 6.06 13.82 1.98
CA ASP A 25 5.10 14.81 1.48
C ASP A 25 5.71 16.21 1.44
N ARG A 26 6.48 16.61 2.46
CA ARG A 26 7.18 17.91 2.48
C ARG A 26 8.19 18.05 1.35
N VAL A 27 8.90 16.97 1.00
CA VAL A 27 9.85 16.97 -0.10
C VAL A 27 9.12 17.10 -1.44
N LEU A 28 8.04 16.34 -1.62
CA LEU A 28 7.21 16.40 -2.82
C LEU A 28 6.56 17.77 -3.02
N GLU A 29 5.99 18.36 -1.97
CA GLU A 29 5.40 19.70 -2.02
C GLU A 29 6.42 20.78 -2.40
N ARG A 30 7.63 20.69 -1.84
CA ARG A 30 8.73 21.61 -2.15
C ARG A 30 9.12 21.52 -3.63
N GLU A 31 9.31 20.31 -4.13
CA GLU A 31 9.74 20.08 -5.51
C GLU A 31 8.63 20.43 -6.51
N ASN A 32 7.38 20.08 -6.21
CA ASN A 32 6.24 20.49 -7.03
C ASN A 32 6.16 22.01 -7.17
N LYS A 33 6.35 22.76 -6.07
CA LYS A 33 6.41 24.24 -6.11
C LYS A 33 7.58 24.74 -6.96
N GLN A 34 8.77 24.15 -6.82
CA GLN A 34 9.96 24.53 -7.58
C GLN A 34 9.76 24.34 -9.09
N PHE A 35 9.09 23.26 -9.50
CA PHE A 35 8.87 22.94 -10.91
C PHE A 35 7.53 23.45 -11.46
N GLY A 36 6.75 24.20 -10.68
CA GLY A 36 5.45 24.73 -11.10
C GLY A 36 4.37 23.66 -11.28
N VAL A 37 4.55 22.47 -10.70
CA VAL A 37 3.58 21.38 -10.74
C VAL A 37 2.44 21.69 -9.78
N THR A 38 1.24 21.85 -10.32
CA THR A 38 0.00 22.10 -9.58
C THR A 38 -0.86 20.84 -9.61
N VAL A 39 -0.52 19.89 -8.75
CA VAL A 39 -1.28 18.65 -8.56
C VAL A 39 -1.72 18.57 -7.11
N GLU A 40 -3.02 18.34 -6.89
CA GLU A 40 -3.57 18.12 -5.57
C GLU A 40 -3.35 16.67 -5.13
N ALA A 41 -2.95 16.49 -3.86
CA ALA A 41 -2.79 15.18 -3.27
C ALA A 41 -4.14 14.44 -3.27
N GLN A 42 -4.11 13.17 -3.69
CA GLN A 42 -5.30 12.33 -3.65
C GLN A 42 -5.66 11.99 -2.19
N PRO A 43 -6.97 11.86 -1.88
CA PRO A 43 -7.39 11.44 -0.55
C PRO A 43 -6.89 10.04 -0.22
N LEU A 44 -6.80 9.74 1.08
CA LEU A 44 -6.53 8.38 1.54
C LEU A 44 -7.59 7.42 1.01
N VAL A 45 -7.14 6.27 0.51
CA VAL A 45 -8.02 5.21 0.05
C VAL A 45 -8.78 4.56 1.21
N ASP A 46 -9.95 4.01 0.93
CA ASP A 46 -10.70 3.21 1.89
C ASP A 46 -9.98 1.90 2.25
N ASP A 47 -10.43 1.26 3.32
CA ASP A 47 -9.78 0.09 3.91
C ASP A 47 -9.78 -1.15 3.01
N LEU A 48 -10.85 -1.38 2.23
CA LEU A 48 -10.92 -2.53 1.34
C LEU A 48 -10.07 -2.31 0.08
N THR A 49 -10.05 -1.07 -0.43
CA THR A 49 -9.12 -0.67 -1.50
C THR A 49 -7.68 -0.80 -1.04
N TYR A 50 -7.36 -0.37 0.19
CA TYR A 50 -6.04 -0.55 0.78
C TYR A 50 -5.66 -2.03 0.86
N LEU A 51 -6.52 -2.87 1.47
CA LEU A 51 -6.29 -4.30 1.61
C LEU A 51 -6.02 -4.96 0.25
N ARG A 52 -6.85 -4.67 -0.76
CA ARG A 52 -6.67 -5.23 -2.10
C ARG A 52 -5.31 -4.85 -2.71
N ARG A 53 -4.90 -3.59 -2.59
CA ARG A 53 -3.63 -3.10 -3.15
C ARG A 53 -2.45 -3.76 -2.46
N VAL A 54 -2.42 -3.73 -1.12
CA VAL A 54 -1.30 -4.28 -0.36
C VAL A 54 -1.17 -5.80 -0.53
N SER A 55 -2.29 -6.54 -0.66
CA SER A 55 -2.23 -7.97 -0.98
C SER A 55 -1.64 -8.23 -2.38
N ILE A 56 -2.04 -7.46 -3.39
CA ILE A 56 -1.48 -7.61 -4.75
C ILE A 56 0.02 -7.25 -4.77
N ASP A 57 0.40 -6.19 -4.06
CA ASP A 57 1.77 -5.70 -4.04
C ASP A 57 2.70 -6.67 -3.30
N LEU A 58 2.30 -7.14 -2.11
CA LEU A 58 3.16 -7.96 -1.25
C LEU A 58 3.12 -9.45 -1.59
N ILE A 59 1.94 -10.01 -1.90
CA ILE A 59 1.76 -11.46 -2.10
C ILE A 59 1.20 -11.83 -3.49
N GLY A 60 0.96 -10.85 -4.36
CA GLY A 60 0.62 -11.11 -5.77
C GLY A 60 -0.81 -11.59 -6.04
N ARG A 61 -1.70 -11.56 -5.04
CA ARG A 61 -3.10 -12.01 -5.21
C ARG A 61 -4.09 -11.09 -4.51
N ILE A 62 -5.35 -11.20 -4.93
CA ILE A 62 -6.46 -10.57 -4.21
C ILE A 62 -6.72 -11.29 -2.87
N PRO A 63 -7.17 -10.58 -1.83
CA PRO A 63 -7.55 -11.19 -0.57
C PRO A 63 -8.79 -12.08 -0.76
N THR A 64 -8.86 -13.17 -0.01
CA THR A 64 -10.03 -14.05 0.11
C THR A 64 -11.09 -13.42 1.00
N SER A 65 -12.32 -13.94 0.96
CA SER A 65 -13.39 -13.48 1.85
C SER A 65 -13.02 -13.62 3.33
N GLY A 66 -12.39 -14.73 3.73
CA GLY A 66 -11.96 -14.95 5.10
C GLY A 66 -10.92 -13.94 5.58
N GLU A 67 -9.98 -13.57 4.71
CA GLU A 67 -8.97 -12.54 5.02
C GLU A 67 -9.57 -11.14 5.10
N ILE A 68 -10.59 -10.85 4.29
CA ILE A 68 -11.35 -9.60 4.38
C ILE A 68 -12.08 -9.51 5.73
N ASP A 69 -12.77 -10.58 6.12
CA ASP A 69 -13.51 -10.64 7.38
C ASP A 69 -12.58 -10.48 8.58
N GLU A 70 -11.42 -11.18 8.55
CA GLU A 70 -10.40 -11.05 9.57
C GLU A 70 -9.83 -9.63 9.65
N TYR A 71 -9.47 -9.03 8.51
CA TYR A 71 -8.95 -7.66 8.46
C TYR A 71 -9.95 -6.62 9.00
N LEU A 72 -11.23 -6.78 8.68
CA LEU A 72 -12.30 -5.91 9.18
C LEU A 72 -12.59 -6.12 10.67
N SER A 73 -12.28 -7.30 11.22
CA SER A 73 -12.43 -7.59 12.65
C SER A 73 -11.44 -6.83 13.52
N TRP A 74 -10.27 -6.45 12.98
CA TRP A 74 -9.24 -5.71 13.71
C TRP A 74 -9.60 -4.23 13.88
N PRO A 75 -9.16 -3.54 14.95
CA PRO A 75 -9.38 -2.10 15.10
C PRO A 75 -8.81 -1.29 13.94
N ALA A 76 -9.57 -0.29 13.46
CA ALA A 76 -9.18 0.56 12.32
C ALA A 76 -7.83 1.28 12.52
N SER A 77 -7.45 1.56 13.78
CA SER A 77 -6.19 2.21 14.11
C SER A 77 -4.95 1.34 13.90
N ILE A 78 -5.08 0.00 13.87
CA ILE A 78 -3.94 -0.93 13.78
C ILE A 78 -3.99 -1.84 12.55
N ARG A 79 -5.19 -2.11 12.01
CA ARG A 79 -5.39 -3.14 10.98
C ARG A 79 -4.48 -3.00 9.75
N ARG A 80 -4.15 -1.76 9.33
CA ARG A 80 -3.27 -1.50 8.18
C ARG A 80 -1.82 -1.88 8.45
N GLN A 81 -1.34 -1.68 9.68
CA GLN A 81 -0.01 -2.11 10.07
C GLN A 81 0.03 -3.63 10.22
N ASP A 82 -0.96 -4.19 10.91
CA ASP A 82 -1.01 -5.62 11.20
C ASP A 82 -1.15 -6.47 9.93
N VAL A 83 -1.92 -6.00 8.94
CA VAL A 83 -2.03 -6.72 7.66
C VAL A 83 -0.72 -6.74 6.90
N VAL A 84 0.08 -5.66 6.94
CA VAL A 84 1.40 -5.63 6.30
C VAL A 84 2.33 -6.65 6.96
N GLU A 85 2.39 -6.66 8.29
CA GLU A 85 3.19 -7.63 9.04
C GLU A 85 2.76 -9.06 8.71
N LYS A 86 1.45 -9.32 8.69
CA LYS A 86 0.90 -10.62 8.30
C LYS A 86 1.33 -11.03 6.89
N LEU A 87 1.19 -10.13 5.91
CA LEU A 87 1.48 -10.41 4.50
C LEU A 87 2.97 -10.60 4.21
N ILE A 88 3.85 -9.93 4.95
CA ILE A 88 5.31 -10.14 4.83
C ILE A 88 5.71 -11.54 5.31
N ASN A 89 5.00 -12.07 6.31
CA ASN A 89 5.21 -13.42 6.84
C ASN A 89 4.41 -14.51 6.08
N ASP A 90 3.66 -14.15 5.04
CA ASP A 90 2.93 -15.12 4.20
C ASP A 90 3.89 -15.86 3.26
N GLU A 91 3.66 -17.15 3.02
CA GLU A 91 4.48 -17.97 2.14
C GLU A 91 4.58 -17.41 0.71
N HIS A 92 3.52 -16.76 0.23
CA HIS A 92 3.45 -16.19 -1.13
C HIS A 92 4.28 -14.91 -1.27
N PHE A 93 4.74 -14.30 -0.17
CA PHE A 93 5.59 -13.12 -0.23
C PHE A 93 6.89 -13.44 -0.98
N ALA A 94 7.56 -14.52 -0.61
CA ALA A 94 8.79 -14.95 -1.26
C ALA A 94 8.59 -15.23 -2.75
N ASP A 95 7.46 -15.86 -3.13
CA ASP A 95 7.12 -16.14 -4.53
C ASP A 95 6.93 -14.85 -5.34
N ARG A 96 6.14 -13.91 -4.79
CA ARG A 96 5.86 -12.62 -5.45
C ARG A 96 7.13 -11.81 -5.72
N TRP A 97 8.05 -11.78 -4.75
CA TRP A 97 9.30 -11.04 -4.86
C TRP A 97 10.36 -11.78 -5.68
N THR A 98 10.36 -13.12 -5.65
CA THR A 98 11.19 -13.94 -6.55
C THR A 98 10.89 -13.59 -8.00
N VAL A 99 9.62 -13.50 -8.39
CA VAL A 99 9.25 -13.12 -9.77
C VAL A 99 9.71 -11.71 -10.11
N PHE A 100 9.53 -10.75 -9.19
CA PHE A 100 9.96 -9.37 -9.40
C PHE A 100 11.48 -9.27 -9.63
N PHE A 101 12.28 -9.88 -8.75
CA PHE A 101 13.73 -9.86 -8.87
C PHE A 101 14.23 -10.69 -10.05
N ALA A 102 13.58 -11.80 -10.37
CA ALA A 102 13.92 -12.59 -11.55
C ALA A 102 13.75 -11.78 -12.84
N ASP A 103 12.72 -10.95 -12.94
CA ASP A 103 12.56 -10.07 -14.10
C ASP A 103 13.57 -8.93 -14.11
N MET A 104 13.76 -8.26 -12.96
CA MET A 104 14.72 -7.15 -12.82
C MET A 104 16.16 -7.58 -13.14
N LEU A 105 16.58 -8.76 -12.66
CA LEU A 105 17.91 -9.33 -12.88
C LEU A 105 18.01 -10.10 -14.20
N ARG A 106 16.92 -10.18 -14.98
CA ARG A 106 16.84 -10.94 -16.23
C ARG A 106 17.28 -12.39 -16.07
N LEU A 107 16.78 -13.05 -15.03
CA LEU A 107 16.91 -14.50 -14.90
C LEU A 107 16.11 -15.16 -16.02
N ARG A 108 16.83 -15.76 -16.96
CA ARG A 108 16.29 -16.42 -18.14
C ARG A 108 16.93 -17.79 -18.24
N SER A 109 16.12 -18.84 -18.24
CA SER A 109 16.62 -20.21 -18.40
C SER A 109 17.02 -20.51 -19.85
N ASN A 110 16.43 -19.81 -20.82
CA ASN A 110 16.60 -20.07 -22.25
C ASN A 110 17.62 -19.12 -22.94
N VAL A 111 18.68 -18.72 -22.23
CA VAL A 111 19.78 -17.91 -22.79
C VAL A 111 21.13 -18.51 -22.39
N THR A 112 22.15 -18.30 -23.22
CA THR A 112 23.52 -18.76 -22.92
C THR A 112 24.00 -18.21 -21.58
N GLY A 113 24.42 -19.10 -20.68
CA GLY A 113 24.86 -18.74 -19.32
C GLY A 113 23.73 -18.50 -18.31
N GLY A 114 22.46 -18.50 -18.74
CA GLY A 114 21.31 -18.24 -17.87
C GLY A 114 21.10 -19.32 -16.81
N SER A 115 21.26 -20.60 -17.17
CA SER A 115 21.20 -21.71 -16.21
C SER A 115 22.30 -21.64 -15.15
N ALA A 116 23.51 -21.20 -15.53
CA ALA A 116 24.62 -21.01 -14.59
C ALA A 116 24.34 -19.86 -13.60
N LEU A 117 23.75 -18.74 -14.07
CA LEU A 117 23.35 -17.64 -13.19
C LEU A 117 22.25 -18.06 -12.20
N ILE A 118 21.23 -18.81 -12.66
CA ILE A 118 20.17 -19.33 -11.79
C ILE A 118 20.78 -20.26 -10.73
N ALA A 119 21.67 -21.17 -11.12
CA ALA A 119 22.36 -22.07 -10.19
C ALA A 119 23.22 -21.30 -9.17
N PHE A 120 23.91 -20.23 -9.60
CA PHE A 120 24.68 -19.39 -8.70
C PHE A 120 23.80 -18.71 -7.65
N ILE A 121 22.68 -18.12 -8.05
CA ILE A 121 21.76 -17.44 -7.13
C ILE A 121 21.18 -18.42 -6.11
N HIS A 122 20.77 -19.61 -6.56
CA HIS A 122 20.24 -20.65 -5.69
C HIS A 122 21.24 -21.10 -4.61
N ASN A 123 22.55 -21.04 -4.87
CA ASN A 123 23.60 -21.43 -3.93
C ASN A 123 24.17 -20.26 -3.11
N SER A 124 23.73 -19.03 -3.36
CA SER A 124 24.28 -17.82 -2.73
C SER A 124 23.54 -17.36 -1.47
N ILE A 125 22.53 -18.12 -1.05
CA ILE A 125 21.66 -17.87 0.11
C ILE A 125 21.80 -19.06 1.05
#